data_AF-A0A846Z0Q5-F1
#
_entry.id   AF-A0A846Z0Q5-F1
#
_cell.length_a   1.000
_cell.length_b   1.000
_cell.length_c   1.000
_cell.angle_alpha   90.00
_cell.angle_beta   90.00
_cell.angle_gamma   90.00
#
_symmetry.space_group_name_H-M   'P 1'
#
loop_
_entity.id
_entity.type
_entity.pdbx_description
1 polymer ?
#
loop_
_entity_poly.entity_id
_entity_poly.type
_entity_poly.pdbx_seq_one_letter_code
_entity_poly.pdbx_strand_id
1 'polypeptide(L)'
;MNNISAVEALRAEVTDLAAEHAPRLFALCWIDAEADNGGILGWGLEVDEGHVVVCGDSGSRILGHCSSADQARRLFGRSRSVEVVWLDGRDGAAIPVRVARAT
;
A
#
# COMPACT_ATOMS: atom_id res chain seq x y z
N MET A 1 -20.93 -23.91 29.67
CA MET A 1 -19.78 -23.73 28.74
C MET A 1 -20.34 -23.80 27.33
N ASN A 2 -20.12 -22.78 26.47
CA ASN A 2 -20.16 -22.86 24.99
C ASN A 2 -20.11 -21.51 24.22
N ASN A 3 -20.08 -20.35 24.87
CA ASN A 3 -20.02 -19.07 24.12
C ASN A 3 -18.60 -18.63 23.75
N ILE A 4 -17.58 -18.98 24.56
CA ILE A 4 -16.19 -18.58 24.31
C ILE A 4 -15.62 -19.33 23.08
N SER A 5 -15.87 -20.64 22.99
CA SER A 5 -15.41 -21.46 21.87
C SER A 5 -16.08 -21.10 20.54
N ALA A 6 -17.36 -20.68 20.55
CA ALA A 6 -18.06 -20.21 19.36
C ALA A 6 -17.50 -18.87 18.86
N VAL A 7 -17.15 -17.95 19.76
CA VAL A 7 -16.51 -16.66 19.40
C VAL A 7 -15.09 -16.88 18.87
N GLU A 8 -14.35 -17.83 19.42
CA GLU A 8 -13.01 -18.18 18.94
C GLU A 8 -13.05 -18.79 17.53
N ALA A 9 -13.99 -19.72 17.28
CA ALA A 9 -14.20 -20.29 15.96
C ALA A 9 -14.55 -19.21 14.93
N LEU A 10 -15.50 -18.32 15.26
CA LEU A 10 -15.86 -17.21 14.39
C LEU A 10 -14.69 -16.25 14.13
N ARG A 11 -13.84 -16.01 15.13
CA ARG A 11 -12.64 -15.18 14.95
C ARG A 11 -11.65 -15.82 13.98
N ALA A 12 -11.47 -17.13 14.04
CA ALA A 12 -10.62 -17.85 13.10
C ALA A 12 -11.17 -17.72 11.67
N GLU A 13 -12.46 -17.96 11.47
CA GLU A 13 -13.12 -17.82 10.16
C GLU A 13 -12.96 -16.40 9.58
N VAL A 14 -13.16 -15.36 10.40
CA VAL A 14 -12.97 -13.96 9.98
C VAL A 14 -11.50 -13.66 9.65
N THR A 15 -10.56 -14.28 10.35
CA THR A 15 -9.13 -14.09 10.10
C THR A 15 -8.71 -14.72 8.77
N ASP A 16 -9.21 -15.93 8.48
CA ASP A 16 -8.95 -16.61 7.22
C ASP A 16 -9.55 -15.83 6.04
N LEU A 17 -10.78 -15.32 6.19
CA LEU A 17 -11.43 -14.48 5.18
C LEU A 17 -10.64 -13.16 4.95
N ALA A 18 -10.15 -12.53 6.02
CA ALA A 18 -9.32 -11.33 5.90
C ALA A 18 -7.99 -11.60 5.18
N ALA A 19 -7.41 -12.79 5.37
CA ALA A 19 -6.19 -13.19 4.67
C ALA A 19 -6.46 -13.50 3.18
N GLU A 20 -7.58 -14.15 2.87
CA GLU A 20 -8.02 -14.43 1.50
C GLU A 20 -8.25 -13.13 0.69
N HIS A 21 -8.87 -12.15 1.33
CA HIS A 21 -9.21 -10.85 0.73
C HIS A 21 -8.23 -9.73 1.09
N ALA A 22 -7.01 -10.07 1.51
CA ALA A 22 -6.03 -9.08 1.93
C ALA A 22 -5.70 -8.13 0.75
N PRO A 23 -5.85 -6.80 0.93
CA PRO A 23 -5.54 -5.85 -0.13
C PRO A 23 -4.05 -5.83 -0.44
N ARG A 24 -3.71 -5.51 -1.69
CA ARG A 24 -2.32 -5.34 -2.10
C ARG A 24 -1.83 -3.96 -1.65
N LEU A 25 -0.74 -3.92 -0.90
CA LEU A 25 -0.13 -2.69 -0.40
C LEU A 25 0.95 -2.19 -1.37
N PHE A 26 0.91 -0.90 -1.70
CA PHE A 26 1.96 -0.21 -2.44
C PHE A 26 2.32 1.15 -1.84
N ALA A 27 3.49 1.66 -2.19
CA ALA A 27 3.91 3.03 -1.94
C ALA A 27 3.88 3.85 -3.23
N LEU A 28 3.47 5.11 -3.14
CA LEU A 28 3.74 6.13 -4.15
C LEU A 28 5.03 6.84 -3.79
N CYS A 29 6.05 6.67 -4.62
CA CYS A 29 7.37 7.23 -4.39
C CYS A 29 7.63 8.35 -5.39
N TRP A 30 8.04 9.53 -4.91
CA TRP A 30 8.59 10.55 -5.79
C TRP A 30 10.09 10.30 -5.99
N ILE A 31 10.57 10.57 -7.20
CA ILE A 31 11.97 10.41 -7.57
C ILE A 31 12.45 11.70 -8.24
N ASP A 32 13.58 12.21 -7.76
CA ASP A 32 14.33 13.29 -8.40
C ASP A 32 15.73 12.77 -8.70
N ALA A 33 15.94 12.33 -9.96
CA ALA A 33 17.18 11.72 -10.39
C ALA A 33 18.34 12.74 -10.44
N GLU A 34 18.04 14.01 -10.72
CA GLU A 34 19.05 15.07 -10.79
C GLU A 34 19.57 15.42 -9.39
N ALA A 35 18.69 15.39 -8.39
CA ALA A 35 19.04 15.64 -7.00
C ALA A 35 19.52 14.40 -6.22
N ASP A 36 19.59 13.22 -6.87
CA ASP A 36 19.83 11.92 -6.23
C ASP A 36 18.97 11.72 -4.96
N ASN A 37 17.68 12.06 -5.07
CA ASN A 37 16.78 12.10 -3.93
C ASN A 37 15.41 11.48 -4.27
N GLY A 38 14.70 11.05 -3.24
CA GLY A 38 13.37 10.50 -3.38
C GLY A 38 12.75 10.17 -2.03
N GLY A 39 11.42 10.04 -2.01
CA GLY A 39 10.69 9.76 -0.78
C GLY A 39 9.28 9.25 -1.03
N ILE A 40 8.58 8.96 0.06
CA ILE A 40 7.22 8.44 0.02
C ILE A 40 6.25 9.62 0.02
N LEU A 41 5.36 9.66 -0.97
CA LEU A 41 4.23 10.61 -1.01
C LEU A 41 3.03 10.08 -0.22
N GLY A 42 2.85 8.76 -0.25
CA GLY A 42 1.71 8.11 0.36
C GLY A 42 1.70 6.61 0.13
N TRP A 43 0.72 5.97 0.76
CA TRP A 43 0.50 4.54 0.76
C TRP A 43 -0.81 4.21 0.07
N GLY A 44 -0.83 3.17 -0.75
CA GLY A 44 -2.00 2.72 -1.47
C GLY A 44 -2.40 1.31 -1.08
N LEU A 45 -3.69 1.09 -0.90
CA LEU A 45 -4.30 -0.24 -0.73
C LEU A 45 -5.16 -0.53 -1.95
N GLU A 46 -4.80 -1.53 -2.74
CA GLU A 46 -5.62 -2.05 -3.83
C GLU A 46 -6.48 -3.20 -3.29
N VAL A 47 -7.77 -2.91 -3.11
CA VAL A 47 -8.81 -3.82 -2.68
C VAL A 47 -9.50 -4.32 -3.94
N ASP A 48 -9.37 -5.61 -4.23
CA ASP A 48 -9.84 -6.24 -5.48
C ASP A 48 -9.27 -5.60 -6.76
N GLU A 49 -9.61 -6.17 -7.92
CA GLU A 49 -9.24 -5.61 -9.22
C GLU A 49 -10.03 -4.34 -9.52
N GLY A 50 -9.59 -3.20 -8.96
CA GLY A 50 -10.04 -1.88 -9.41
C GLY A 50 -10.48 -0.88 -8.34
N HIS A 51 -10.24 -1.12 -7.06
CA HIS A 51 -10.47 -0.11 -6.03
C HIS A 51 -9.20 0.16 -5.21
N VAL A 52 -8.70 1.39 -5.31
CA VAL A 52 -7.50 1.84 -4.61
C VAL A 52 -7.84 2.96 -3.65
N VAL A 53 -7.37 2.84 -2.40
CA VAL A 53 -7.40 3.91 -1.41
C VAL A 53 -5.98 4.40 -1.20
N VAL A 54 -5.75 5.71 -1.38
CA VAL A 54 -4.45 6.34 -1.14
C VAL A 54 -4.49 7.16 0.15
N CYS A 55 -3.60 6.86 1.07
CA CYS A 55 -3.36 7.59 2.31
C CYS A 55 -2.06 8.40 2.20
N GLY A 56 -1.96 9.51 2.94
CA GLY A 56 -0.72 10.26 3.06
C GLY A 56 0.38 9.47 3.79
N ASP A 57 1.61 9.93 3.67
CA ASP A 57 2.81 9.37 4.32
C ASP A 57 2.67 9.16 5.84
N SER A 58 1.95 10.05 6.53
CA SER A 58 1.66 9.98 7.97
C SER A 58 0.42 9.14 8.33
N GLY A 59 -0.24 8.50 7.34
CA GLY A 59 -1.39 7.61 7.54
C GLY A 59 -2.69 8.28 8.01
N SER A 60 -2.65 9.55 8.42
CA SER A 60 -3.79 10.26 9.04
C SER A 60 -4.81 10.84 8.04
N ARG A 61 -4.46 10.93 6.75
CA ARG A 61 -5.29 11.56 5.72
C ARG A 61 -5.45 10.67 4.51
N ILE A 62 -6.69 10.39 4.13
CA ILE A 62 -7.02 9.85 2.81
C ILE A 62 -6.78 10.96 1.77
N LEU A 63 -5.88 10.70 0.83
CA LEU A 63 -5.55 11.60 -0.28
C LEU A 63 -6.50 11.40 -1.47
N GLY A 64 -7.06 10.20 -1.64
CA GLY A 64 -8.07 9.94 -2.66
C GLY A 64 -8.44 8.47 -2.85
N HIS A 65 -9.48 8.26 -3.64
CA HIS A 65 -9.87 6.96 -4.17
C HIS A 65 -9.52 6.91 -5.66
N CYS A 66 -9.02 5.78 -6.12
CA CYS A 66 -8.61 5.56 -7.51
C CYS A 66 -9.13 4.21 -8.01
N SER A 67 -9.23 4.06 -9.33
CA SER A 67 -9.64 2.80 -9.96
C SER A 67 -8.48 1.83 -10.19
N SER A 68 -7.23 2.25 -9.92
CA SER A 68 -6.03 1.40 -9.99
C SER A 68 -4.80 2.16 -9.45
N ALA A 69 -3.73 1.43 -9.11
CA ALA A 69 -2.47 2.04 -8.72
C ALA A 69 -1.88 2.95 -9.82
N ASP A 70 -2.05 2.59 -11.09
CA ASP A 70 -1.64 3.43 -12.23
C ASP A 70 -2.41 4.75 -12.31
N GLN A 71 -3.71 4.73 -11.98
CA GLN A 71 -4.46 5.97 -11.91
C GLN A 71 -3.95 6.84 -10.76
N ALA A 72 -3.67 6.26 -9.59
CA ALA A 72 -3.07 6.97 -8.47
C ALA A 72 -1.73 7.61 -8.89
N ARG A 73 -0.83 6.83 -9.51
CA ARG A 73 0.45 7.32 -10.04
C ARG A 73 0.27 8.53 -10.95
N ARG A 74 -0.66 8.48 -11.90
CA ARG A 74 -0.95 9.59 -12.82
C ARG A 74 -1.52 10.82 -12.11
N LEU A 75 -2.37 10.63 -11.11
CA LEU A 75 -2.98 11.74 -10.36
C LEU A 75 -1.95 12.45 -9.47
N PHE A 76 -1.13 11.70 -8.75
CA PHE A 76 -0.12 12.24 -7.83
C PHE A 76 1.20 12.61 -8.53
N GLY A 77 1.43 12.13 -9.75
CA GLY A 77 2.60 12.44 -10.59
C GLY A 77 2.44 13.62 -11.54
N ARG A 78 1.38 14.45 -11.40
CA ARG A 78 1.15 15.59 -12.30
C ARG A 78 2.28 16.64 -12.30
N SER A 79 3.00 16.77 -11.18
CA SER A 79 4.03 17.81 -10.99
C SER A 79 5.42 17.26 -10.67
N ARG A 80 5.60 15.93 -10.61
CA ARG A 80 6.87 15.27 -10.30
C ARG A 80 6.86 13.83 -10.80
N SER A 81 8.04 13.24 -11.01
CA SER A 81 8.13 11.80 -11.32
C SER A 81 7.66 10.99 -10.12
N VAL A 82 6.70 10.09 -10.34
CA VAL A 82 6.12 9.22 -9.32
C VAL A 82 6.07 7.79 -9.83
N GLU A 83 6.55 6.88 -8.99
CA GLU A 83 6.54 5.44 -9.20
C GLU A 83 5.66 4.73 -8.18
N VAL A 84 5.09 3.59 -8.60
CA VAL A 84 4.37 2.67 -7.73
C VAL A 84 5.33 1.56 -7.32
N VAL A 85 5.47 1.35 -6.01
CA VAL A 85 6.29 0.27 -5.45
C VAL A 85 5.40 -0.67 -4.65
N TRP A 86 5.17 -1.88 -5.18
CA TRP A 86 4.40 -2.93 -4.49
C TRP A 86 5.23 -3.59 -3.39
N LEU A 87 4.60 -3.85 -2.24
CA LEU A 87 5.25 -4.43 -1.05
C LEU A 87 4.91 -5.89 -0.80
N ASP A 88 3.95 -6.44 -1.54
CA ASP A 88 3.48 -7.81 -1.35
C ASP A 88 4.40 -8.88 -1.96
N GLY A 89 5.50 -8.47 -2.62
CA GLY A 89 6.48 -9.36 -3.25
C GLY A 89 5.92 -10.19 -4.40
N ARG A 90 4.65 -10.01 -4.78
CA ARG A 90 3.95 -10.82 -5.80
C ARG A 90 4.43 -10.51 -7.21
N ASP A 91 5.01 -9.34 -7.41
CA ASP A 91 5.51 -8.89 -8.72
C ASP A 91 6.99 -9.25 -8.96
N GLY A 92 7.61 -10.08 -8.09
CA GLY A 92 9.02 -10.48 -8.21
C GLY A 92 10.04 -9.34 -8.00
N ALA A 93 9.56 -8.11 -7.81
CA ALA A 93 10.37 -7.01 -7.33
C ALA A 93 10.78 -7.31 -5.89
N ALA A 94 12.07 -7.61 -5.69
CA ALA A 94 12.66 -7.59 -4.37
C ALA A 94 12.23 -6.28 -3.69
N ILE A 95 11.65 -6.35 -2.49
CA ILE A 95 11.36 -5.16 -1.69
C ILE A 95 12.64 -4.34 -1.70
N PRO A 96 12.66 -3.11 -2.26
CA PRO A 96 13.86 -2.30 -2.24
C PRO A 96 14.09 -1.90 -0.80
N VAL A 97 14.88 -2.71 -0.09
CA VAL A 97 15.47 -2.36 1.19
C VAL A 97 16.35 -1.16 0.92
N ARG A 98 15.86 0.05 1.24
CA ARG A 98 16.75 1.20 1.31
C ARG A 98 17.66 1.02 2.52
N VAL A 99 18.90 0.71 2.23
CA VAL A 99 20.04 0.87 3.13
C VAL A 99 20.43 2.36 3.18
N ALA A 100 20.47 2.88 4.41
CA ALA A 100 21.28 4.00 4.93
C ALA A 100 20.82 5.46 4.64
N ARG A 101 21.12 6.48 5.48
CA ARG A 101 22.15 6.63 6.52
C ARG A 101 21.65 7.32 7.80
N ALA A 102 22.32 6.98 8.89
CA ALA A 102 22.36 7.74 10.14
C ALA A 102 22.80 9.19 9.91
N THR A 103 22.15 10.12 10.61
CA THR A 103 22.66 11.48 10.88
C THR A 103 23.86 11.44 11.81
#